data_AF-A0A2E7EKP7-F1
#
_entry.id   AF-A0A2E7EKP7-F1
#
_cell.length_a   1.000
_cell.length_b   1.000
_cell.length_c   1.000
_cell.angle_alpha   90.00
_cell.angle_beta   90.00
_cell.angle_gamma   90.00
#
_symmetry.space_group_name_H-M   'P 1'
#
loop_
_entity.id
_entity.type
_entity.pdbx_description
1 polymer ?
#
loop_
_entity_poly.entity_id
_entity_poly.type
_entity_poly.pdbx_seq_one_letter_code
_entity_poly.pdbx_strand_id
1 'polypeptide(L)'
;MLHEILAPRHAIGFANYTKQPDCVAHAFRLDHNEDSLPATPGRSTGTRKELNVPRSLTLSLTFCLACVLSSLDIQAEVTLTHDGIVVSSKVEAIASPVSATVMRIAVAGSRVKQGDLLLVLDDSSLNSSLEKQEQAATTAAASLARAKQELNSLIQEQALDVQIADREIELAELDKQTSLGPEGKHQQSINDAKAKLERAKLALKLAELRYEPYHEESEEKSTEAAVAAKLAVAIAQDDVTRASRQLTRLKGHDTQHLEATLELSILKGKLNRLRIIREHVATKLSVEKIVETRTRALASITKRLQQLEESVAQCQIFAPYDGVVQGPNNNGEIPQIGSFLRKDSPVITFIRTDSMELELRISETDVARVDVGQNVKIRLGESPEEPIRGQVARIYRSSAGDIGDSVSEEYNVRISLQKDHPALRLGLKVKADIEAAQ
;
A
#
# COMPACT_ATOMS: atom_id res chain seq x y z
N MET A 1 -7.38 -51.66 10.81
CA MET A 1 -6.26 -52.51 10.37
C MET A 1 -5.47 -51.72 9.33
N LEU A 2 -4.13 -51.79 9.39
CA LEU A 2 -3.14 -51.30 8.38
C LEU A 2 -3.22 -49.80 8.01
N HIS A 3 -2.33 -48.90 8.45
CA HIS A 3 -0.87 -48.74 8.23
C HIS A 3 -0.44 -48.39 6.79
N GLU A 4 -0.08 -47.12 6.55
CA GLU A 4 1.26 -46.58 6.17
C GLU A 4 1.17 -45.02 6.24
N ILE A 5 2.05 -44.19 6.87
CA ILE A 5 3.53 -44.10 6.94
C ILE A 5 4.09 -43.53 5.60
N LEU A 6 4.88 -42.43 5.48
CA LEU A 6 5.80 -41.71 6.39
C LEU A 6 5.98 -40.19 6.05
N ALA A 7 6.17 -39.38 7.10
CA ALA A 7 6.74 -38.02 7.29
C ALA A 7 7.07 -36.97 6.15
N PRO A 8 6.99 -35.66 6.48
CA PRO A 8 7.55 -34.53 5.70
C PRO A 8 8.97 -34.11 6.15
N ARG A 9 9.66 -33.23 5.39
CA ARG A 9 10.88 -32.53 5.85
C ARG A 9 11.05 -31.09 5.31
N HIS A 10 11.85 -30.33 6.05
CA HIS A 10 12.00 -28.86 6.05
C HIS A 10 13.07 -28.28 5.10
N ALA A 11 12.97 -26.95 4.92
CA ALA A 11 14.05 -25.93 4.93
C ALA A 11 14.73 -25.41 3.63
N ILE A 12 14.58 -24.09 3.45
CA ILE A 12 15.63 -23.05 3.30
C ILE A 12 16.73 -23.25 2.23
N GLY A 13 16.89 -22.28 1.31
CA GLY A 13 18.13 -22.14 0.53
C GLY A 13 18.10 -21.05 -0.56
N PHE A 14 18.95 -20.02 -0.39
CA PHE A 14 19.09 -18.85 -1.27
C PHE A 14 19.72 -19.09 -2.67
N ALA A 15 19.33 -18.22 -3.61
CA ALA A 15 20.17 -17.51 -4.61
C ALA A 15 20.55 -18.10 -6.00
N ASN A 16 20.56 -17.14 -6.95
CA ASN A 16 21.46 -16.94 -8.10
C ASN A 16 21.10 -17.39 -9.55
N TYR A 17 20.86 -16.34 -10.36
CA TYR A 17 21.48 -16.04 -11.68
C TYR A 17 20.99 -16.68 -13.00
N THR A 18 21.27 -15.92 -14.07
CA THR A 18 21.20 -16.20 -15.54
C THR A 18 19.83 -15.99 -16.25
N LYS A 19 19.74 -15.47 -17.50
CA LYS A 19 20.68 -14.70 -18.38
C LYS A 19 19.95 -14.14 -19.64
N GLN A 20 20.31 -12.91 -20.08
CA GLN A 20 20.53 -12.42 -21.49
C GLN A 20 19.43 -12.60 -22.58
N PRO A 21 19.61 -12.10 -23.84
CA PRO A 21 20.50 -11.06 -24.41
C PRO A 21 19.67 -9.84 -24.98
N ASP A 22 20.13 -8.80 -25.70
CA ASP A 22 20.93 -8.62 -26.94
C ASP A 22 21.60 -7.21 -26.94
N CYS A 23 22.79 -6.92 -27.47
CA CYS A 23 23.35 -7.05 -28.85
C CYS A 23 22.72 -6.06 -29.87
N VAL A 24 23.41 -5.33 -30.77
CA VAL A 24 24.87 -5.17 -31.06
C VAL A 24 25.13 -3.83 -31.80
N ALA A 25 26.39 -3.39 -31.77
CA ALA A 25 27.14 -2.26 -32.38
C ALA A 25 26.79 -1.61 -33.76
N HIS A 26 27.60 -0.57 -34.06
CA HIS A 26 27.94 0.09 -35.36
C HIS A 26 26.98 1.14 -35.96
N ALA A 27 27.41 2.10 -36.81
CA ALA A 27 28.63 2.95 -36.92
C ALA A 27 28.60 3.73 -38.26
N PHE A 28 28.73 5.07 -38.29
CA PHE A 28 29.06 5.90 -39.48
C PHE A 28 29.54 7.29 -38.96
N ARG A 29 30.74 7.86 -39.23
CA ARG A 29 31.48 8.21 -40.49
C ARG A 29 30.76 9.35 -41.25
N LEU A 30 31.38 10.47 -41.67
CA LEU A 30 32.64 10.72 -42.42
C LEU A 30 33.24 12.11 -42.04
N ASP A 31 34.57 12.28 -41.95
CA ASP A 31 35.54 12.93 -42.90
C ASP A 31 35.35 14.46 -43.08
N HIS A 32 36.38 15.32 -43.18
CA HIS A 32 37.65 15.23 -43.94
C HIS A 32 38.79 16.13 -43.40
N ASN A 33 40.06 15.70 -43.62
CA ASN A 33 41.28 16.45 -44.03
C ASN A 33 41.79 17.69 -43.21
N GLU A 34 43.05 18.16 -43.22
CA GLU A 34 44.42 17.81 -43.70
C GLU A 34 45.39 18.88 -43.09
N ASP A 35 46.73 18.79 -42.99
CA ASP A 35 47.74 17.73 -43.10
C ASP A 35 49.06 18.21 -42.40
N SER A 36 50.07 17.34 -42.34
CA SER A 36 51.52 17.63 -42.34
C SER A 36 52.26 18.01 -41.02
N LEU A 37 53.18 17.11 -40.68
CA LEU A 37 54.44 17.29 -39.91
C LEU A 37 55.44 18.17 -40.73
N PRO A 38 56.62 18.67 -40.21
CA PRO A 38 57.50 17.93 -39.30
C PRO A 38 58.51 18.68 -38.36
N ALA A 39 59.16 17.84 -37.53
CA ALA A 39 60.58 17.82 -37.13
C ALA A 39 61.26 18.91 -36.27
N THR A 40 62.16 18.42 -35.42
CA THR A 40 63.13 19.13 -34.57
C THR A 40 64.42 19.53 -35.31
N PRO A 41 65.20 20.44 -34.72
CA PRO A 41 66.60 20.11 -34.37
C PRO A 41 66.96 20.59 -32.94
N GLY A 42 68.12 20.30 -32.34
CA GLY A 42 69.32 19.59 -32.79
C GLY A 42 70.55 20.18 -32.10
N ARG A 43 71.33 19.36 -31.40
CA ARG A 43 72.48 19.77 -30.56
C ARG A 43 73.72 20.05 -31.43
N SER A 44 74.52 21.08 -31.14
CA SER A 44 75.84 21.27 -31.76
C SER A 44 76.90 21.78 -30.76
N THR A 45 78.17 21.59 -31.13
CA THR A 45 79.35 21.77 -30.26
C THR A 45 80.44 22.63 -30.93
N GLY A 46 81.24 23.32 -30.11
CA GLY A 46 82.37 24.14 -30.57
C GLY A 46 81.99 25.61 -30.87
N THR A 47 82.88 26.61 -30.74
CA THR A 47 84.34 26.60 -30.49
C THR A 47 84.77 27.87 -29.72
N ARG A 48 85.97 27.87 -29.12
CA ARG A 48 86.61 29.09 -28.58
C ARG A 48 86.96 30.05 -29.73
N LYS A 49 86.42 31.27 -29.70
CA LYS A 49 87.03 32.47 -30.32
C LYS A 49 86.81 33.67 -29.42
N GLU A 50 87.88 34.29 -28.98
CA GLU A 50 87.83 35.66 -28.49
C GLU A 50 87.75 36.60 -29.70
N LEU A 51 86.84 37.57 -29.68
CA LEU A 51 87.01 38.78 -30.50
C LEU A 51 86.20 39.97 -29.96
N ASN A 52 86.94 40.89 -29.36
CA ASN A 52 86.85 42.35 -29.43
C ASN A 52 85.48 43.08 -29.52
N VAL A 53 85.31 44.07 -28.62
CA VAL A 53 84.14 44.95 -28.52
C VAL A 53 84.21 46.14 -29.49
N PRO A 54 83.12 46.45 -30.21
CA PRO A 54 82.83 47.81 -30.65
C PRO A 54 81.69 48.44 -29.81
N ARG A 55 81.93 49.65 -29.29
CA ARG A 55 80.99 50.41 -28.43
C ARG A 55 79.90 51.11 -29.27
N SER A 56 78.80 50.45 -29.61
CA SER A 56 77.64 51.15 -30.23
C SER A 56 76.31 50.37 -30.27
N LEU A 57 75.84 49.79 -29.16
CA LEU A 57 74.47 49.20 -29.11
C LEU A 57 73.82 49.10 -27.72
N THR A 58 74.08 50.09 -26.86
CA THR A 58 73.52 50.18 -25.50
C THR A 58 72.10 50.75 -25.41
N LEU A 59 71.47 51.11 -26.55
CA LEU A 59 70.21 51.86 -26.56
C LEU A 59 68.93 51.04 -26.85
N SER A 60 69.06 49.74 -27.17
CA SER A 60 67.91 48.85 -27.44
C SER A 60 67.56 47.95 -26.25
N LEU A 61 68.54 47.53 -25.45
CA LEU A 61 68.33 46.61 -24.34
C LEU A 61 67.61 47.25 -23.13
N THR A 62 67.69 48.57 -23.00
CA THR A 62 67.02 49.35 -21.94
C THR A 62 65.51 49.48 -22.15
N PHE A 63 65.02 49.43 -23.39
CA PHE A 63 63.58 49.56 -23.67
C PHE A 63 62.81 48.27 -23.39
N CYS A 64 63.40 47.09 -23.67
CA CYS A 64 62.79 45.81 -23.30
C CYS A 64 62.78 45.55 -21.78
N LEU A 65 63.78 46.02 -21.03
CA LEU A 65 63.79 45.85 -19.57
C LEU A 65 62.70 46.70 -18.89
N ALA A 66 62.37 47.86 -19.45
CA ALA A 66 61.28 48.72 -18.95
C ALA A 66 59.90 48.08 -19.13
N CYS A 67 59.62 47.44 -20.28
CA CYS A 67 58.33 46.78 -20.52
C CYS A 67 58.10 45.49 -19.70
N VAL A 68 59.16 44.79 -19.30
CA VAL A 68 59.05 43.57 -18.46
C VAL A 68 58.93 43.92 -16.97
N LEU A 69 59.41 45.10 -16.55
CA LEU A 69 59.21 45.60 -15.18
C LEU A 69 57.86 46.31 -14.98
N SER A 70 57.18 46.75 -16.05
CA SER A 70 55.86 47.40 -15.97
C SER A 70 54.67 46.44 -15.91
N SER A 71 54.89 45.12 -15.94
CA SER A 71 53.85 44.09 -15.79
C SER A 71 53.99 43.26 -14.52
N LEU A 72 54.88 43.66 -13.61
CA LEU A 72 54.90 43.15 -12.24
C LEU A 72 54.09 44.10 -11.36
N ASP A 73 52.77 44.08 -11.58
CA ASP A 73 51.80 44.58 -10.60
C ASP A 73 51.93 43.70 -9.35
N ILE A 74 52.87 44.08 -8.47
CA ILE A 74 52.84 43.68 -7.07
C ILE A 74 51.73 44.51 -6.44
N GLN A 75 50.49 44.18 -6.79
CA GLN A 75 49.37 44.51 -5.94
C GLN A 75 49.62 43.75 -4.64
N ALA A 76 50.02 44.50 -3.61
CA ALA A 76 49.99 44.01 -2.25
C ALA A 76 48.52 43.76 -1.91
N GLU A 77 48.07 42.53 -2.16
CA GLU A 77 46.73 42.04 -1.85
C GLU A 77 46.45 42.38 -0.38
N VAL A 78 45.54 43.34 -0.13
CA VAL A 78 45.27 43.84 1.21
C VAL A 78 44.49 42.77 1.94
N THR A 79 45.21 41.87 2.60
CA THR A 79 44.60 40.79 3.38
C THR A 79 44.16 41.31 4.73
N LEU A 80 42.85 41.25 4.99
CA LEU A 80 42.28 41.54 6.30
C LEU A 80 42.32 40.27 7.14
N THR A 81 43.17 40.24 8.17
CA THR A 81 43.29 39.09 9.09
C THR A 81 42.40 39.28 10.32
N HIS A 82 41.39 38.41 10.47
CA HIS A 82 40.50 38.41 11.63
C HIS A 82 40.49 37.04 12.34
N ASP A 83 40.23 37.06 13.64
CA ASP A 83 40.01 35.85 14.45
C ASP A 83 38.55 35.38 14.32
N GLY A 84 38.35 34.07 14.21
CA GLY A 84 37.02 33.46 14.10
C GLY A 84 36.90 32.11 14.78
N ILE A 85 35.68 31.58 14.79
CA ILE A 85 35.33 30.29 15.37
C ILE A 85 34.66 29.36 14.35
N VAL A 86 35.08 28.10 14.33
CA VAL A 86 34.43 27.07 13.51
C VAL A 86 33.07 26.73 14.13
N VAL A 87 32.00 27.00 13.37
CA VAL A 87 30.60 26.68 13.68
C VAL A 87 30.07 25.67 12.66
N SER A 88 28.82 25.24 12.80
CA SER A 88 28.11 24.49 11.75
C SER A 88 26.82 25.21 11.41
N SER A 89 26.45 25.24 10.13
CA SER A 89 25.17 25.80 9.70
C SER A 89 23.97 24.91 9.94
N LYS A 90 24.19 23.63 10.30
CA LYS A 90 23.11 22.68 10.58
C LYS A 90 23.23 22.14 12.00
N VAL A 91 22.34 22.65 12.85
CA VAL A 91 22.13 22.23 14.23
C VAL A 91 20.69 21.72 14.33
N GLU A 92 20.52 20.46 14.75
CA GLU A 92 19.23 19.79 14.85
C GLU A 92 18.96 19.44 16.32
N ALA A 93 17.84 19.89 16.89
CA ALA A 93 17.46 19.54 18.26
C ALA A 93 16.72 18.20 18.28
N ILE A 94 17.31 17.19 18.94
CA ILE A 94 16.72 15.87 19.15
C ILE A 94 15.92 15.90 20.46
N ALA A 95 14.60 15.77 20.33
CA ALA A 95 13.67 15.69 21.45
C ALA A 95 13.33 14.23 21.81
N SER A 96 12.86 14.01 23.04
CA SER A 96 12.39 12.69 23.48
C SER A 96 11.05 12.38 22.81
N PRO A 97 10.93 11.32 21.99
CA PRO A 97 9.68 10.99 21.30
C PRO A 97 8.61 10.42 22.25
N VAL A 98 9.04 9.88 23.41
CA VAL A 98 8.20 9.26 24.44
C VAL A 98 8.61 9.79 25.82
N SER A 99 7.67 9.77 26.78
CA SER A 99 7.94 10.10 28.19
C SER A 99 8.47 8.86 28.92
N ALA A 100 9.77 8.82 29.24
CA ALA A 100 10.42 7.66 29.86
C ALA A 100 11.72 8.05 30.58
N THR A 101 12.28 7.11 31.34
CA THR A 101 13.54 7.30 32.08
C THR A 101 14.76 7.03 31.20
N VAL A 102 15.81 7.85 31.30
CA VAL A 102 17.07 7.65 30.58
C VAL A 102 17.84 6.45 31.13
N MET A 103 18.03 5.42 30.32
CA MET A 103 18.86 4.25 30.63
C MET A 103 20.30 4.41 30.13
N ARG A 104 20.50 5.05 28.96
CA ARG A 104 21.82 5.36 28.41
C ARG A 104 21.73 6.61 27.55
N ILE A 105 22.78 7.44 27.57
CA ILE A 105 22.85 8.66 26.76
C ILE A 105 24.28 8.88 26.26
N ALA A 106 24.43 9.45 25.07
CA ALA A 106 25.72 9.82 24.50
C ALA A 106 26.38 10.96 25.30
N VAL A 107 27.72 10.96 25.31
CA VAL A 107 28.51 11.94 26.09
C VAL A 107 28.60 13.27 25.34
N ALA A 108 28.45 14.39 26.05
CA ALA A 108 28.60 15.72 25.47
C ALA A 108 30.01 15.93 24.88
N GLY A 109 30.08 16.53 23.69
CA GLY A 109 31.31 16.71 22.93
C GLY A 109 31.81 15.47 22.19
N SER A 110 31.16 14.31 22.33
CA SER A 110 31.55 13.11 21.57
C SER A 110 31.15 13.23 20.09
N ARG A 111 32.04 12.76 19.21
CA ARG A 111 31.76 12.57 17.78
C ARG A 111 31.14 11.19 17.58
N VAL A 112 30.03 11.14 16.86
CA VAL A 112 29.29 9.93 16.52
C VAL A 112 29.07 9.86 15.02
N LYS A 113 28.87 8.65 14.51
CA LYS A 113 28.55 8.37 13.11
C LYS A 113 27.05 8.15 12.92
N GLN A 114 26.60 8.26 11.68
CA GLN A 114 25.25 7.85 11.28
C GLN A 114 24.97 6.41 11.75
N GLY A 115 23.85 6.23 12.45
CA GLY A 115 23.42 4.94 13.02
C GLY A 115 23.98 4.63 14.41
N ASP A 116 24.86 5.45 14.99
CA ASP A 116 25.29 5.28 16.38
C ASP A 116 24.15 5.60 17.35
N LEU A 117 24.05 4.85 18.46
CA LEU A 117 22.96 4.99 19.43
C LEU A 117 23.20 6.18 20.38
N LEU A 118 22.35 7.19 20.31
CA LEU A 118 22.40 8.43 21.08
C LEU A 118 21.69 8.37 22.43
N LEU A 119 20.51 7.72 22.47
CA LEU A 119 19.66 7.64 23.65
C LEU A 119 19.01 6.27 23.74
N VAL A 120 18.97 5.71 24.94
CA VAL A 120 18.15 4.56 25.31
C VAL A 120 17.25 4.98 26.46
N LEU A 121 15.95 4.82 26.26
CA LEU A 121 14.91 5.01 27.27
C LEU A 121 14.48 3.67 27.84
N ASP A 122 13.99 3.67 29.08
CA ASP A 122 13.36 2.50 29.70
C ASP A 122 12.05 2.15 28.96
N ASP A 123 12.05 0.99 28.30
CA ASP A 123 10.94 0.46 27.51
C ASP A 123 10.10 -0.58 28.28
N SER A 124 10.46 -0.94 29.51
CA SER A 124 9.84 -2.03 30.28
C SER A 124 8.32 -1.87 30.43
N SER A 125 7.87 -0.65 30.73
CA SER A 125 6.45 -0.31 30.86
C SER A 125 5.70 -0.39 29.52
N LEU A 126 6.35 -0.02 28.41
CA LEU A 126 5.79 -0.04 27.06
C LEU A 126 5.72 -1.46 26.51
N ASN A 127 6.78 -2.27 26.69
CA ASN A 127 6.79 -3.69 26.36
C ASN A 127 5.70 -4.46 27.11
N SER A 128 5.53 -4.20 28.42
CA SER A 128 4.41 -4.79 29.20
C SER A 128 3.03 -4.34 28.74
N SER A 129 2.95 -3.22 28.02
CA SER A 129 1.71 -2.69 27.43
C SER A 129 1.49 -3.24 26.02
N LEU A 130 2.57 -3.45 25.25
CA LEU A 130 2.57 -4.07 23.93
C LEU A 130 2.07 -5.51 24.03
N GLU A 131 2.63 -6.33 24.91
CA GLU A 131 2.21 -7.71 25.15
C GLU A 131 0.70 -7.81 25.49
N LYS A 132 0.19 -6.87 26.30
CA LYS A 132 -1.25 -6.77 26.61
C LYS A 132 -2.09 -6.39 25.39
N GLN A 133 -1.59 -5.53 24.49
CA GLN A 133 -2.28 -5.21 23.23
C GLN A 133 -2.21 -6.36 22.23
N GLU A 134 -1.12 -7.14 22.17
CA GLU A 134 -1.02 -8.37 21.38
C GLU A 134 -2.01 -9.43 21.84
N GLN A 135 -2.14 -9.62 23.17
CA GLN A 135 -3.17 -10.48 23.76
C GLN A 135 -4.60 -9.96 23.46
N ALA A 136 -4.82 -8.64 23.46
CA ALA A 136 -6.09 -8.06 23.02
C ALA A 136 -6.34 -8.26 21.51
N ALA A 137 -5.30 -8.16 20.67
CA ALA A 137 -5.40 -8.35 19.22
C ALA A 137 -5.70 -9.81 18.85
N THR A 138 -5.01 -10.77 19.47
CA THR A 138 -5.23 -12.21 19.26
C THR A 138 -6.61 -12.65 19.73
N THR A 139 -7.08 -12.18 20.89
CA THR A 139 -8.45 -12.46 21.37
C THR A 139 -9.52 -11.81 20.50
N ALA A 140 -9.30 -10.57 20.02
CA ALA A 140 -10.19 -9.92 19.05
C ALA A 140 -10.24 -10.68 17.71
N ALA A 141 -9.08 -11.10 17.18
CA ALA A 141 -8.98 -11.90 15.96
C ALA A 141 -9.69 -13.25 16.09
N ALA A 142 -9.53 -13.94 17.22
CA ALA A 142 -10.27 -15.17 17.52
C ALA A 142 -11.80 -14.92 17.60
N SER A 143 -12.24 -13.80 18.17
CA SER A 143 -13.67 -13.45 18.21
C SER A 143 -14.26 -13.18 16.83
N LEU A 144 -13.48 -12.55 15.94
CA LEU A 144 -13.84 -12.32 14.54
C LEU A 144 -13.85 -13.62 13.73
N ALA A 145 -12.89 -14.52 13.96
CA ALA A 145 -12.85 -15.82 13.30
C ALA A 145 -14.10 -16.66 13.64
N ARG A 146 -14.51 -16.68 14.92
CA ARG A 146 -15.75 -17.34 15.36
C ARG A 146 -16.99 -16.74 14.69
N ALA A 147 -17.14 -15.41 14.68
CA ALA A 147 -18.28 -14.76 14.04
C ALA A 147 -18.35 -15.01 12.52
N LYS A 148 -17.20 -15.11 11.83
CA LYS A 148 -17.14 -15.50 10.41
C LYS A 148 -17.49 -16.98 10.20
N GLN A 149 -17.06 -17.86 11.10
CA GLN A 149 -17.42 -19.27 11.04
C GLN A 149 -18.94 -19.47 11.23
N GLU A 150 -19.52 -18.76 12.20
CA GLU A 150 -20.96 -18.75 12.47
C GLU A 150 -21.78 -18.23 11.27
N LEU A 151 -21.33 -17.14 10.63
CA LEU A 151 -21.93 -16.65 9.38
C LEU A 151 -21.85 -17.69 8.25
N ASN A 152 -20.73 -18.39 8.12
CA ASN A 152 -20.55 -19.41 7.08
C ASN A 152 -21.43 -20.65 7.32
N SER A 153 -21.55 -21.12 8.57
CA SER A 153 -22.47 -22.22 8.91
C SER A 153 -23.92 -21.82 8.67
N LEU A 154 -24.31 -20.60 9.04
CA LEU A 154 -25.64 -20.06 8.78
C LEU A 154 -25.94 -20.03 7.27
N ILE A 155 -25.01 -19.54 6.44
CA ILE A 155 -25.19 -19.51 4.98
C ILE A 155 -25.35 -20.93 4.40
N GLN A 156 -24.64 -21.92 4.94
CA GLN A 156 -24.77 -23.32 4.51
C GLN A 156 -26.13 -23.91 4.91
N GLU A 157 -26.58 -23.70 6.15
CA GLU A 157 -27.89 -24.13 6.64
C GLU A 157 -29.04 -23.50 5.84
N GLN A 158 -29.00 -22.18 5.65
CA GLN A 158 -29.98 -21.45 4.83
C GLN A 158 -30.00 -21.90 3.36
N ALA A 159 -28.86 -22.32 2.80
CA ALA A 159 -28.80 -22.88 1.46
C ALA A 159 -29.44 -24.26 1.36
N LEU A 160 -29.44 -25.06 2.44
CA LEU A 160 -30.14 -26.35 2.50
C LEU A 160 -31.65 -26.16 2.64
N ASP A 161 -32.11 -25.25 3.50
CA ASP A 161 -33.54 -24.95 3.66
C ASP A 161 -34.20 -24.49 2.36
N VAL A 162 -33.53 -23.62 1.59
CA VAL A 162 -34.01 -23.20 0.27
C VAL A 162 -34.00 -24.36 -0.73
N GLN A 163 -32.99 -25.23 -0.71
CA GLN A 163 -32.97 -26.44 -1.55
C GLN A 163 -34.10 -27.42 -1.19
N ILE A 164 -34.42 -27.60 0.09
CA ILE A 164 -35.54 -28.43 0.53
C ILE A 164 -36.85 -27.86 -0.02
N ALA A 165 -37.08 -26.55 0.14
CA ALA A 165 -38.27 -25.89 -0.40
C ALA A 165 -38.36 -25.95 -1.95
N ASP A 166 -37.21 -25.89 -2.65
CA ASP A 166 -37.14 -26.10 -4.10
C ASP A 166 -37.52 -27.53 -4.50
N ARG A 167 -37.07 -28.56 -3.75
CA ARG A 167 -37.46 -29.96 -3.98
C ARG A 167 -38.94 -30.24 -3.64
N GLU A 168 -39.50 -29.60 -2.62
CA GLU A 168 -40.95 -29.68 -2.33
C GLU A 168 -41.79 -29.17 -3.51
N ILE A 169 -41.35 -28.08 -4.17
CA ILE A 169 -42.03 -27.54 -5.35
C ILE A 169 -41.89 -28.47 -6.55
N GLU A 170 -40.68 -29.00 -6.80
CA GLU A 170 -40.43 -29.96 -7.88
C GLU A 170 -41.27 -31.24 -7.73
N LEU A 171 -41.42 -31.75 -6.51
CA LEU A 171 -42.29 -32.88 -6.21
C LEU A 171 -43.77 -32.56 -6.49
N ALA A 172 -44.25 -31.37 -6.10
CA ALA A 172 -45.63 -30.95 -6.39
C ALA A 172 -45.89 -30.76 -7.90
N GLU A 173 -44.89 -30.30 -8.66
CA GLU A 173 -44.95 -30.19 -10.13
C GLU A 173 -44.93 -31.57 -10.80
N LEU A 174 -44.14 -32.52 -10.28
CA LEU A 174 -44.14 -33.92 -10.72
C LEU A 174 -45.46 -34.64 -10.39
N ASP A 175 -46.04 -34.42 -9.21
CA ASP A 175 -47.36 -34.93 -8.85
C ASP A 175 -48.45 -34.41 -9.80
N LYS A 176 -48.35 -33.13 -10.22
CA LYS A 176 -49.23 -32.57 -11.26
C LYS A 176 -49.07 -33.29 -12.60
N GLN A 177 -47.82 -33.49 -13.04
CA GLN A 177 -47.52 -34.17 -14.30
C GLN A 177 -47.97 -35.64 -14.30
N THR A 178 -47.75 -36.38 -13.21
CA THR A 178 -48.14 -37.79 -13.09
C THR A 178 -49.66 -38.00 -12.89
N SER A 179 -50.37 -36.98 -12.39
CA SER A 179 -51.83 -37.03 -12.24
C SER A 179 -52.55 -36.73 -13.55
N LEU A 180 -52.13 -35.69 -14.27
CA LEU A 180 -52.81 -35.12 -15.44
C LEU A 180 -52.18 -35.51 -16.79
N GLY A 181 -50.97 -36.08 -16.79
CA GLY A 181 -50.25 -36.47 -18.00
C GLY A 181 -50.96 -37.57 -18.82
N PRO A 182 -50.50 -37.83 -20.07
CA PRO A 182 -51.14 -38.78 -20.98
C PRO A 182 -51.25 -40.21 -20.43
N GLU A 183 -50.30 -40.63 -19.61
CA GLU A 183 -50.28 -41.92 -18.92
C GLU A 183 -50.76 -41.85 -17.45
N GLY A 184 -51.15 -40.66 -16.99
CA GLY A 184 -51.48 -40.40 -15.59
C GLY A 184 -52.76 -41.09 -15.11
N LYS A 185 -52.86 -41.34 -13.80
CA LYS A 185 -53.97 -42.10 -13.19
C LYS A 185 -55.35 -41.52 -13.55
N HIS A 186 -55.46 -40.19 -13.59
CA HIS A 186 -56.72 -39.55 -13.96
C HIS A 186 -57.04 -39.73 -15.45
N GLN A 187 -56.03 -39.61 -16.33
CA GLN A 187 -56.19 -39.81 -17.77
C GLN A 187 -56.48 -41.28 -18.13
N GLN A 188 -55.93 -42.25 -17.39
CA GLN A 188 -56.32 -43.66 -17.47
C GLN A 188 -57.81 -43.83 -17.15
N SER A 189 -58.31 -43.23 -16.06
CA SER A 189 -59.74 -43.28 -15.72
C SER A 189 -60.65 -42.67 -16.80
N ILE A 190 -60.20 -41.59 -17.46
CA ILE A 190 -60.87 -40.98 -18.61
C ILE A 190 -60.87 -41.92 -19.83
N ASN A 191 -59.76 -42.62 -20.09
CA ASN A 191 -59.66 -43.58 -21.20
C ASN A 191 -60.53 -44.82 -20.97
N ASP A 192 -60.59 -45.33 -19.74
CA ASP A 192 -61.52 -46.41 -19.36
C ASP A 192 -62.99 -45.99 -19.52
N ALA A 193 -63.33 -44.76 -19.13
CA ALA A 193 -64.67 -44.21 -19.31
C ALA A 193 -65.03 -44.04 -20.80
N LYS A 194 -64.09 -43.61 -21.65
CA LYS A 194 -64.27 -43.59 -23.12
C LYS A 194 -64.50 -45.01 -23.65
N ALA A 195 -63.68 -45.99 -23.24
CA ALA A 195 -63.81 -47.37 -23.70
C ALA A 195 -65.16 -48.00 -23.29
N LYS A 196 -65.67 -47.68 -22.09
CA LYS A 196 -67.02 -48.07 -21.65
C LYS A 196 -68.11 -47.42 -22.50
N LEU A 197 -67.99 -46.13 -22.84
CA LEU A 197 -68.93 -45.44 -23.72
C LEU A 197 -68.96 -46.04 -25.13
N GLU A 198 -67.80 -46.34 -25.74
CA GLU A 198 -67.76 -46.98 -27.06
C GLU A 198 -68.35 -48.40 -27.04
N ARG A 199 -68.10 -49.19 -25.97
CA ARG A 199 -68.76 -50.49 -25.79
C ARG A 199 -70.29 -50.35 -25.69
N ALA A 200 -70.79 -49.37 -24.95
CA ALA A 200 -72.23 -49.11 -24.85
C ALA A 200 -72.84 -48.67 -26.18
N LYS A 201 -72.16 -47.81 -26.96
CA LYS A 201 -72.61 -47.41 -28.31
C LYS A 201 -72.65 -48.59 -29.28
N LEU A 202 -71.66 -49.48 -29.24
CA LEU A 202 -71.65 -50.69 -30.05
C LEU A 202 -72.80 -51.65 -29.67
N ALA A 203 -73.10 -51.77 -28.37
CA ALA A 203 -74.25 -52.55 -27.89
C ALA A 203 -75.58 -51.94 -28.34
N LEU A 204 -75.74 -50.62 -28.27
CA LEU A 204 -76.90 -49.90 -28.82
C LEU A 204 -77.05 -50.15 -30.32
N LYS A 205 -75.99 -49.94 -31.11
CA LYS A 205 -76.02 -50.18 -32.56
C LYS A 205 -76.37 -51.63 -32.91
N LEU A 206 -75.93 -52.60 -32.11
CA LEU A 206 -76.29 -54.01 -32.29
C LEU A 206 -77.74 -54.31 -31.87
N ALA A 207 -78.30 -53.57 -30.90
CA ALA A 207 -79.72 -53.64 -30.55
C ALA A 207 -80.60 -52.99 -31.64
N GLU A 208 -80.19 -51.85 -32.20
CA GLU A 208 -80.85 -51.17 -33.32
C GLU A 208 -80.92 -52.08 -34.56
N LEU A 209 -79.81 -52.71 -34.96
CA LEU A 209 -79.76 -53.69 -36.07
C LEU A 209 -80.64 -54.93 -35.83
N ARG A 210 -80.89 -55.30 -34.57
CA ARG A 210 -81.82 -56.39 -34.22
C ARG A 210 -83.28 -55.94 -34.22
N TYR A 211 -83.54 -54.65 -34.11
CA TYR A 211 -84.87 -54.05 -34.16
C TYR A 211 -85.30 -53.68 -35.58
N GLU A 212 -84.35 -53.36 -36.47
CA GLU A 212 -84.55 -53.03 -37.88
C GLU A 212 -85.59 -53.90 -38.63
N PRO A 213 -85.59 -55.25 -38.58
CA PRO A 213 -86.61 -56.07 -39.26
C PRO A 213 -88.03 -55.93 -38.71
N TYR A 214 -88.22 -55.33 -37.53
CA TYR A 214 -89.53 -55.05 -36.93
C TYR A 214 -89.98 -53.59 -37.14
N HIS A 215 -89.21 -52.77 -37.89
CA HIS A 215 -89.52 -51.36 -38.10
C HIS A 215 -90.65 -51.13 -39.13
N GLU A 216 -90.89 -52.10 -40.03
CA GLU A 216 -91.89 -51.99 -41.11
C GLU A 216 -93.23 -52.69 -40.82
N GLU A 217 -93.31 -53.53 -39.78
CA GLU A 217 -94.57 -54.19 -39.40
C GLU A 217 -95.49 -53.23 -38.61
N SER A 218 -96.74 -53.11 -39.09
CA SER A 218 -97.79 -52.25 -38.51
C SER A 218 -97.97 -52.43 -37.00
N GLU A 219 -98.20 -51.32 -36.28
CA GLU A 219 -98.24 -51.23 -34.81
C GLU A 219 -99.27 -52.17 -34.12
N GLU A 220 -100.23 -52.72 -34.87
CA GLU A 220 -101.41 -53.43 -34.35
C GLU A 220 -101.19 -54.92 -33.99
N LYS A 221 -100.03 -55.51 -34.30
CA LYS A 221 -99.67 -56.89 -33.86
C LYS A 221 -98.22 -57.00 -33.41
N SER A 222 -97.85 -56.23 -32.38
CA SER A 222 -96.55 -56.41 -31.73
C SER A 222 -96.42 -57.81 -31.11
N THR A 223 -95.61 -58.66 -31.74
CA THR A 223 -95.21 -59.95 -31.17
C THR A 223 -94.33 -59.73 -29.93
N GLU A 224 -94.29 -60.70 -29.01
CA GLU A 224 -93.46 -60.62 -27.80
C GLU A 224 -91.97 -60.32 -28.13
N ALA A 225 -91.50 -60.81 -29.28
CA ALA A 225 -90.17 -60.54 -29.81
C ALA A 225 -89.92 -59.06 -30.16
N ALA A 226 -90.88 -58.38 -30.80
CA ALA A 226 -90.76 -56.97 -31.16
C ALA A 226 -90.74 -56.06 -29.91
N VAL A 227 -91.57 -56.37 -28.90
CA VAL A 227 -91.58 -55.66 -27.61
C VAL A 227 -90.25 -55.86 -26.88
N ALA A 228 -89.71 -57.08 -26.85
CA ALA A 228 -88.41 -57.37 -26.26
C ALA A 228 -87.25 -56.64 -26.99
N ALA A 229 -87.28 -56.58 -28.33
CA ALA A 229 -86.28 -55.85 -29.11
C ALA A 229 -86.32 -54.33 -28.84
N LYS A 230 -87.52 -53.73 -28.78
CA LYS A 230 -87.71 -52.31 -28.43
C LYS A 230 -87.22 -51.98 -27.02
N LEU A 231 -87.49 -52.86 -26.05
CA LEU A 231 -86.98 -52.74 -24.69
C LEU A 231 -85.44 -52.83 -24.64
N ALA A 232 -84.84 -53.74 -25.42
CA ALA A 232 -83.39 -53.87 -25.50
C ALA A 232 -82.70 -52.61 -26.06
N VAL A 233 -83.28 -51.97 -27.08
CA VAL A 233 -82.81 -50.66 -27.57
C VAL A 233 -82.91 -49.61 -26.48
N ALA A 234 -84.03 -49.51 -25.75
CA ALA A 234 -84.21 -48.55 -24.67
C ALA A 234 -83.21 -48.75 -23.51
N ILE A 235 -82.90 -49.99 -23.13
CA ILE A 235 -81.87 -50.32 -22.13
C ILE A 235 -80.48 -49.88 -22.62
N ALA A 236 -80.13 -50.19 -23.86
CA ALA A 236 -78.85 -49.78 -24.44
C ALA A 236 -78.72 -48.24 -24.59
N GLN A 237 -79.83 -47.54 -24.83
CA GLN A 237 -79.91 -46.08 -24.84
C GLN A 237 -79.61 -45.49 -23.43
N ASP A 238 -80.15 -46.09 -22.36
CA ASP A 238 -79.79 -45.71 -20.99
C ASP A 238 -78.32 -46.03 -20.68
N ASP A 239 -77.79 -47.17 -21.11
CA ASP A 239 -76.36 -47.50 -20.95
C ASP A 239 -75.44 -46.45 -21.59
N VAL A 240 -75.72 -46.02 -22.82
CA VAL A 240 -75.00 -44.94 -23.49
C VAL A 240 -75.15 -43.62 -22.72
N THR A 241 -76.34 -43.34 -22.18
CA THR A 241 -76.61 -42.14 -21.38
C THR A 241 -75.86 -42.15 -20.04
N ARG A 242 -75.78 -43.30 -19.37
CA ARG A 242 -75.03 -43.50 -18.12
C ARG A 242 -73.53 -43.37 -18.35
N ALA A 243 -73.00 -44.02 -19.39
CA ALA A 243 -71.58 -43.95 -19.74
C ALA A 243 -71.13 -42.55 -20.19
N SER A 244 -71.96 -41.84 -20.96
CA SER A 244 -71.66 -40.46 -21.39
C SER A 244 -71.70 -39.48 -20.21
N ARG A 245 -72.71 -39.56 -19.31
CA ARG A 245 -72.75 -38.78 -18.05
C ARG A 245 -71.56 -39.06 -17.13
N GLN A 246 -70.98 -40.26 -17.15
CA GLN A 246 -69.76 -40.57 -16.41
C GLN A 246 -68.54 -39.88 -17.04
N LEU A 247 -68.40 -39.97 -18.37
CA LEU A 247 -67.30 -39.34 -19.10
C LEU A 247 -67.32 -37.81 -18.99
N THR A 248 -68.49 -37.18 -19.05
CA THR A 248 -68.63 -35.72 -18.93
C THR A 248 -68.28 -35.21 -17.53
N ARG A 249 -68.58 -35.95 -16.47
CA ARG A 249 -68.15 -35.60 -15.10
C ARG A 249 -66.62 -35.64 -14.97
N LEU A 250 -66.02 -36.76 -15.36
CA LEU A 250 -64.57 -36.97 -15.31
C LEU A 250 -63.82 -35.89 -16.11
N LYS A 251 -64.24 -35.59 -17.35
CA LYS A 251 -63.61 -34.57 -18.20
C LYS A 251 -63.90 -33.13 -17.81
N GLY A 252 -64.92 -32.88 -16.99
CA GLY A 252 -65.45 -31.55 -16.69
C GLY A 252 -65.04 -31.08 -15.30
N HIS A 253 -65.86 -31.44 -14.31
CA HIS A 253 -65.65 -30.96 -12.94
C HIS A 253 -64.48 -31.67 -12.23
N ASP A 254 -64.27 -32.96 -12.49
CA ASP A 254 -63.25 -33.73 -11.76
C ASP A 254 -61.82 -33.33 -12.19
N THR A 255 -61.58 -33.14 -13.50
CA THR A 255 -60.34 -32.55 -14.04
C THR A 255 -60.08 -31.16 -13.48
N GLN A 256 -61.05 -30.24 -13.60
CA GLN A 256 -60.91 -28.84 -13.16
C GLN A 256 -60.60 -28.73 -11.66
N HIS A 257 -61.28 -29.53 -10.84
CA HIS A 257 -61.03 -29.56 -9.40
C HIS A 257 -59.64 -30.13 -9.08
N LEU A 258 -59.21 -31.19 -9.78
CA LEU A 258 -57.89 -31.78 -9.62
C LEU A 258 -56.76 -30.83 -10.06
N GLU A 259 -56.92 -30.15 -11.20
CA GLU A 259 -56.00 -29.11 -11.68
C GLU A 259 -55.85 -27.99 -10.65
N ALA A 260 -56.97 -27.47 -10.14
CA ALA A 260 -56.95 -26.40 -9.13
C ALA A 260 -56.28 -26.82 -7.82
N THR A 261 -56.50 -28.04 -7.31
CA THR A 261 -55.86 -28.48 -6.06
C THR A 261 -54.35 -28.70 -6.22
N LEU A 262 -53.90 -29.21 -7.37
CA LEU A 262 -52.49 -29.36 -7.71
C LEU A 262 -51.80 -28.01 -7.94
N GLU A 263 -52.47 -27.04 -8.55
CA GLU A 263 -51.92 -25.68 -8.66
C GLU A 263 -51.83 -24.96 -7.32
N LEU A 264 -52.80 -25.17 -6.43
CA LEU A 264 -52.76 -24.65 -5.07
C LEU A 264 -51.65 -25.27 -4.22
N SER A 265 -51.26 -26.54 -4.42
CA SER A 265 -50.11 -27.13 -3.71
C SER A 265 -48.79 -26.51 -4.18
N ILE A 266 -48.59 -26.39 -5.50
CA ILE A 266 -47.41 -25.74 -6.11
C ILE A 266 -47.29 -24.27 -5.64
N LEU A 267 -48.40 -23.52 -5.64
CA LEU A 267 -48.40 -22.12 -5.21
C LEU A 267 -48.11 -21.96 -3.71
N LYS A 268 -48.62 -22.88 -2.87
CA LYS A 268 -48.27 -22.93 -1.43
C LYS A 268 -46.79 -23.22 -1.20
N GLY A 269 -46.19 -24.16 -1.95
CA GLY A 269 -44.75 -24.42 -1.92
C GLY A 269 -43.93 -23.18 -2.28
N LYS A 270 -44.28 -22.50 -3.38
CA LYS A 270 -43.64 -21.26 -3.84
C LYS A 270 -43.76 -20.13 -2.80
N LEU A 271 -44.89 -20.01 -2.11
CA LEU A 271 -45.06 -19.07 -0.99
C LEU A 271 -44.20 -19.44 0.23
N ASN A 272 -44.12 -20.73 0.57
CA ASN A 272 -43.29 -21.23 1.67
C ASN A 272 -41.80 -20.91 1.44
N ARG A 273 -41.30 -21.16 0.22
CA ARG A 273 -39.94 -20.81 -0.21
C ARG A 273 -39.64 -19.31 -0.04
N LEU A 274 -40.54 -18.44 -0.49
CA LEU A 274 -40.36 -16.98 -0.36
C LEU A 274 -40.35 -16.52 1.11
N ARG A 275 -41.14 -17.16 1.98
CA ARG A 275 -41.14 -16.92 3.43
C ARG A 275 -39.79 -17.28 4.04
N ILE A 276 -39.27 -18.48 3.74
CA ILE A 276 -37.97 -18.98 4.19
C ILE A 276 -36.84 -18.01 3.78
N ILE A 277 -36.77 -17.64 2.49
CA ILE A 277 -35.77 -16.69 1.99
C ILE A 277 -35.82 -15.34 2.71
N ARG A 278 -37.01 -14.81 2.99
CA ARG A 278 -37.18 -13.53 3.70
C ARG A 278 -36.65 -13.59 5.14
N GLU A 279 -36.89 -14.69 5.83
CA GLU A 279 -36.42 -14.95 7.20
C GLU A 279 -34.90 -15.12 7.25
N HIS A 280 -34.34 -15.84 6.27
CA HIS A 280 -32.90 -16.00 6.09
C HIS A 280 -32.17 -14.68 5.82
N VAL A 281 -32.72 -13.78 4.99
CA VAL A 281 -32.13 -12.45 4.74
C VAL A 281 -32.08 -11.62 6.02
N ALA A 282 -33.14 -11.63 6.83
CA ALA A 282 -33.19 -10.87 8.08
C ALA A 282 -32.17 -11.37 9.12
N THR A 283 -32.05 -12.69 9.28
CA THR A 283 -31.08 -13.32 10.19
C THR A 283 -29.64 -13.17 9.69
N LYS A 284 -29.38 -13.34 8.39
CA LYS A 284 -28.06 -13.11 7.79
C LYS A 284 -27.57 -11.69 8.02
N LEU A 285 -28.40 -10.67 7.76
CA LEU A 285 -28.04 -9.27 7.97
C LEU A 285 -27.68 -8.95 9.42
N SER A 286 -28.31 -9.61 10.40
CA SER A 286 -27.99 -9.39 11.82
C SER A 286 -26.61 -9.97 12.18
N VAL A 287 -26.25 -11.14 11.63
CA VAL A 287 -24.93 -11.77 11.84
C VAL A 287 -23.82 -11.07 11.04
N GLU A 288 -24.08 -10.63 9.81
CA GLU A 288 -23.13 -9.80 9.03
C GLU A 288 -22.77 -8.51 9.78
N LYS A 289 -23.74 -7.86 10.43
CA LYS A 289 -23.49 -6.71 11.31
C LYS A 289 -22.62 -7.07 12.51
N ILE A 290 -22.77 -8.27 13.11
CA ILE A 290 -21.86 -8.73 14.16
C ILE A 290 -20.44 -8.86 13.62
N VAL A 291 -20.24 -9.51 12.46
CA VAL A 291 -18.92 -9.61 11.81
C VAL A 291 -18.32 -8.23 11.57
N GLU A 292 -19.11 -7.26 11.08
CA GLU A 292 -18.67 -5.88 10.87
C GLU A 292 -18.26 -5.17 12.18
N THR A 293 -19.00 -5.35 13.28
CA THR A 293 -18.57 -4.79 14.57
C THR A 293 -17.26 -5.40 15.05
N ARG A 294 -17.03 -6.70 14.81
CA ARG A 294 -15.77 -7.39 15.16
C ARG A 294 -14.61 -6.98 14.25
N THR A 295 -14.82 -6.71 12.95
CA THR A 295 -13.76 -6.20 12.07
C THR A 295 -13.33 -4.79 12.48
N ARG A 296 -14.29 -3.92 12.81
CA ARG A 296 -14.02 -2.57 13.32
C ARG A 296 -13.30 -2.59 14.67
N ALA A 297 -13.68 -3.50 15.58
CA ALA A 297 -13.00 -3.67 16.87
C ALA A 297 -11.56 -4.21 16.73
N LEU A 298 -11.32 -5.15 15.81
CA LEU A 298 -9.97 -5.61 15.48
C LEU A 298 -9.14 -4.44 14.94
N ALA A 299 -9.68 -3.69 13.97
CA ALA A 299 -8.98 -2.58 13.33
C ALA A 299 -8.59 -1.43 14.28
N SER A 300 -9.37 -1.17 15.34
CA SER A 300 -8.98 -0.19 16.37
C SER A 300 -7.89 -0.73 17.30
N ILE A 301 -7.93 -2.01 17.65
CA ILE A 301 -6.89 -2.67 18.46
C ILE A 301 -5.57 -2.75 17.69
N THR A 302 -5.57 -3.12 16.41
CA THR A 302 -4.33 -3.18 15.61
C THR A 302 -3.70 -1.80 15.39
N LYS A 303 -4.50 -0.74 15.23
CA LYS A 303 -3.98 0.64 15.20
C LYS A 303 -3.29 1.01 16.51
N ARG A 304 -3.87 0.62 17.65
CA ARG A 304 -3.27 0.85 18.97
C ARG A 304 -1.99 0.02 19.17
N LEU A 305 -1.98 -1.21 18.69
CA LEU A 305 -0.80 -2.09 18.70
C LEU A 305 0.34 -1.44 17.90
N GLN A 306 0.09 -1.00 16.67
CA GLN A 306 1.07 -0.28 15.83
C GLN A 306 1.63 0.98 16.50
N GLN A 307 0.77 1.77 17.16
CA GLN A 307 1.21 2.95 17.93
C GLN A 307 2.12 2.58 19.11
N LEU A 308 1.92 1.42 19.73
CA LEU A 308 2.81 0.93 20.80
C LEU A 308 4.11 0.35 20.24
N GLU A 309 4.08 -0.40 19.13
CA GLU A 309 5.29 -0.86 18.43
C GLU A 309 6.18 0.33 18.04
N GLU A 310 5.58 1.38 17.47
CA GLU A 310 6.30 2.61 17.12
C GLU A 310 6.86 3.32 18.36
N SER A 311 6.09 3.38 19.46
CA SER A 311 6.56 3.97 20.72
C SER A 311 7.73 3.20 21.34
N VAL A 312 7.73 1.87 21.25
CA VAL A 312 8.84 1.01 21.70
C VAL A 312 10.07 1.18 20.80
N ALA A 313 9.89 1.22 19.48
CA ALA A 313 11.00 1.49 18.56
C ALA A 313 11.64 2.87 18.82
N GLN A 314 10.81 3.87 19.16
CA GLN A 314 11.22 5.22 19.53
C GLN A 314 11.93 5.33 20.91
N CYS A 315 12.00 4.26 21.72
CA CYS A 315 12.84 4.23 22.92
C CYS A 315 14.35 4.21 22.63
N GLN A 316 14.75 3.88 21.40
CA GLN A 316 16.15 3.88 20.96
C GLN A 316 16.33 4.94 19.87
N ILE A 317 17.06 6.01 20.20
CA ILE A 317 17.33 7.11 19.26
C ILE A 317 18.74 6.94 18.69
N PHE A 318 18.83 6.90 17.37
CA PHE A 318 20.07 6.78 16.61
C PHE A 318 20.46 8.11 15.95
N ALA A 319 21.75 8.32 15.71
CA ALA A 319 22.26 9.51 15.03
C ALA A 319 21.87 9.48 13.53
N PRO A 320 21.21 10.53 13.01
CA PRO A 320 20.75 10.56 11.62
C PRO A 320 21.89 10.79 10.61
N TYR A 321 23.00 11.38 11.04
CA TYR A 321 24.18 11.74 10.23
C TYR A 321 25.46 11.63 11.07
N ASP A 322 26.62 11.86 10.47
CA ASP A 322 27.88 12.05 11.20
C ASP A 322 27.90 13.45 11.86
N GLY A 323 28.22 13.50 13.16
CA GLY A 323 28.10 14.73 13.93
C GLY A 323 28.72 14.70 15.32
N VAL A 324 28.49 15.77 16.07
CA VAL A 324 28.91 15.95 17.47
C VAL A 324 27.69 16.19 18.35
N VAL A 325 27.64 15.48 19.47
CA VAL A 325 26.56 15.56 20.47
C VAL A 325 26.82 16.73 21.43
N GLN A 326 25.83 17.59 21.66
CA GLN A 326 25.83 18.60 22.72
C GLN A 326 24.54 18.53 23.56
N GLY A 327 24.53 19.16 24.73
CA GLY A 327 23.32 19.33 25.53
C GLY A 327 22.26 20.24 24.88
N PRO A 328 21.00 20.21 25.35
CA PRO A 328 19.92 21.05 24.83
C PRO A 328 19.97 22.49 25.36
N ASN A 329 20.80 22.76 26.38
CA ASN A 329 21.01 24.09 26.96
C ASN A 329 22.35 24.68 26.49
N ASN A 330 22.48 26.01 26.49
CA ASN A 330 23.72 26.74 26.14
C ASN A 330 24.96 26.32 26.96
N ASN A 331 24.76 25.69 28.12
CA ASN A 331 25.83 25.16 28.98
C ASN A 331 26.38 23.80 28.51
N GLY A 332 25.79 23.18 27.49
CA GLY A 332 26.20 21.88 26.94
C GLY A 332 25.84 20.66 27.80
N GLU A 333 25.18 20.85 28.94
CA GLU A 333 24.78 19.78 29.87
C GLU A 333 23.74 18.84 29.28
N ILE A 334 23.97 17.53 29.36
CA ILE A 334 23.06 16.48 28.87
C ILE A 334 22.28 15.87 30.06
N PRO A 335 21.00 15.47 29.89
CA PRO A 335 20.23 14.83 30.95
C PRO A 335 20.91 13.58 31.54
N GLN A 336 20.85 13.44 32.86
CA GLN A 336 21.54 12.35 33.58
C GLN A 336 20.85 10.99 33.36
N ILE A 337 21.62 9.91 33.44
CA ILE A 337 21.08 8.54 33.50
C ILE A 337 20.21 8.43 34.76
N GLY A 338 19.01 7.85 34.62
CA GLY A 338 17.99 7.82 35.66
C GLY A 338 17.07 9.05 35.71
N SER A 339 17.31 10.10 34.91
CA SER A 339 16.37 11.23 34.81
C SER A 339 15.14 10.86 33.97
N PHE A 340 13.99 11.43 34.34
CA PHE A 340 12.73 11.24 33.61
C PHE A 340 12.55 12.33 32.56
N LEU A 341 12.45 11.93 31.29
CA LEU A 341 12.18 12.82 30.17
C LEU A 341 10.69 12.85 29.85
N ARG A 342 10.22 13.97 29.33
CA ARG A 342 8.85 14.12 28.81
C ARG A 342 8.88 14.03 27.30
N LYS A 343 7.80 13.50 26.72
CA LYS A 343 7.58 13.60 25.28
C LYS A 343 7.73 15.07 24.82
N ASP A 344 8.39 15.22 23.67
CA ASP A 344 8.72 16.47 22.97
C ASP A 344 9.67 17.41 23.74
N SER A 345 10.26 17.00 24.88
CA SER A 345 11.32 17.78 25.53
C SER A 345 12.67 17.60 24.81
N PRO A 346 13.44 18.67 24.53
CA PRO A 346 14.77 18.56 23.90
C PRO A 346 15.76 17.85 24.83
N VAL A 347 16.55 16.94 24.27
CA VAL A 347 17.46 16.04 25.03
C VAL A 347 18.91 16.21 24.59
N ILE A 348 19.13 16.29 23.27
CA ILE A 348 20.44 16.40 22.64
C ILE A 348 20.36 17.47 21.54
N THR A 349 21.34 18.35 21.49
CA THR A 349 21.60 19.20 20.32
C THR A 349 22.59 18.47 19.43
N PHE A 350 22.17 18.10 18.22
CA PHE A 350 23.00 17.38 17.26
C PHE A 350 23.61 18.36 16.26
N ILE A 351 24.95 18.46 16.24
CA ILE A 351 25.66 19.35 15.32
C ILE A 351 26.31 18.52 14.23
N ARG A 352 25.89 18.75 12.98
CA ARG A 352 26.40 18.00 11.83
C ARG A 352 27.81 18.44 11.47
N THR A 353 28.65 17.47 11.12
CA THR A 353 30.05 17.71 10.72
C THR A 353 30.27 17.91 9.22
N ASP A 354 29.23 17.71 8.39
CA ASP A 354 29.23 17.84 6.91
C ASP A 354 28.84 19.25 6.41
N SER A 355 28.73 20.22 7.31
CA SER A 355 28.31 21.59 7.01
C SER A 355 28.99 22.60 7.94
N MET A 356 30.31 22.49 8.05
CA MET A 356 31.10 23.43 8.84
C MET A 356 31.20 24.80 8.14
N GLU A 357 31.01 25.86 8.91
CA GLU A 357 31.20 27.25 8.49
C GLU A 357 32.16 27.93 9.47
N LEU A 358 32.80 29.00 9.04
CA LEU A 358 33.59 29.85 9.93
C LEU A 358 32.84 31.15 10.19
N GLU A 359 32.59 31.48 11.46
CA GLU A 359 32.04 32.77 11.88
C GLU A 359 33.18 33.67 12.39
N LEU A 360 33.45 34.75 11.64
CA LEU A 360 34.35 35.83 12.01
C LEU A 360 33.56 36.97 12.63
N ARG A 361 34.21 37.71 13.55
CA ARG A 361 33.72 39.02 13.99
C ARG A 361 34.63 40.09 13.44
N ILE A 362 34.05 41.02 12.70
CA ILE A 362 34.76 42.04 11.92
C ILE A 362 34.24 43.42 12.35
N SER A 363 35.16 44.39 12.46
CA SER A 363 34.80 45.77 12.80
C SER A 363 34.03 46.47 11.67
N GLU A 364 33.19 47.45 11.98
CA GLU A 364 32.52 48.31 10.98
C GLU A 364 33.52 48.91 9.95
N THR A 365 34.73 49.28 10.38
CA THR A 365 35.77 49.84 9.49
C THR A 365 36.34 48.80 8.51
N ASP A 366 36.38 47.53 8.90
CA ASP A 366 36.90 46.45 8.06
C ASP A 366 35.83 45.85 7.16
N VAL A 367 34.59 45.68 7.65
CA VAL A 367 33.50 45.06 6.89
C VAL A 367 33.12 45.89 5.66
N ALA A 368 33.39 47.20 5.68
CA ALA A 368 33.22 48.09 4.52
C ALA A 368 34.10 47.72 3.30
N ARG A 369 35.07 46.80 3.46
CA ARG A 369 35.93 46.25 2.40
C ARG A 369 35.70 44.75 2.13
N VAL A 370 34.66 44.17 2.74
CA VAL A 370 34.35 42.74 2.67
C VAL A 370 33.05 42.54 1.91
N ASP A 371 33.12 41.81 0.80
CA ASP A 371 31.99 41.49 -0.08
C ASP A 371 31.69 39.99 -0.10
N VAL A 372 30.42 39.65 -0.32
CA VAL A 372 29.99 38.26 -0.50
C VAL A 372 30.60 37.68 -1.77
N GLY A 373 31.26 36.52 -1.64
CA GLY A 373 31.95 35.82 -2.72
C GLY A 373 33.48 35.93 -2.71
N GLN A 374 34.07 36.84 -1.91
CA GLN A 374 35.53 36.93 -1.74
C GLN A 374 36.13 35.62 -1.25
N ASN A 375 37.34 35.26 -1.71
CA ASN A 375 38.04 34.09 -1.18
C ASN A 375 38.66 34.42 0.17
N VAL A 376 38.74 33.39 1.02
CA VAL A 376 39.32 33.48 2.34
C VAL A 376 40.31 32.33 2.54
N LYS A 377 41.51 32.68 3.02
CA LYS A 377 42.57 31.74 3.37
C LYS A 377 42.52 31.53 4.90
N ILE A 378 42.19 30.33 5.36
CA ILE A 378 41.95 30.01 6.78
C ILE A 378 43.15 29.23 7.34
N ARG A 379 43.68 29.68 8.48
CA ARG A 379 44.86 29.13 9.17
C ARG A 379 44.51 28.60 10.56
N LEU A 380 44.88 27.34 10.82
CA LEU A 380 44.57 26.58 12.03
C LEU A 380 45.63 26.81 13.12
N GLY A 381 45.53 27.95 13.82
CA GLY A 381 46.45 28.30 14.91
C GLY A 381 47.91 28.45 14.45
N GLU A 382 48.85 27.97 15.26
CA GLU A 382 50.29 27.99 14.96
C GLU A 382 50.78 26.73 14.19
N SER A 383 49.86 25.90 13.69
CA SER A 383 50.21 24.69 12.94
C SER A 383 50.67 25.02 11.50
N PRO A 384 51.78 24.44 10.99
CA PRO A 384 52.23 24.62 9.61
C PRO A 384 51.44 23.74 8.61
N GLU A 385 50.11 23.69 8.76
CA GLU A 385 49.19 22.95 7.91
C GLU A 385 48.79 23.77 6.67
N GLU A 386 48.35 23.12 5.58
CA GLU A 386 47.94 23.84 4.38
C GLU A 386 46.73 24.77 4.65
N PRO A 387 46.72 26.01 4.14
CA PRO A 387 45.63 26.94 4.38
C PRO A 387 44.33 26.46 3.73
N ILE A 388 43.29 26.31 4.54
CA ILE A 388 41.97 25.87 4.10
C ILE A 388 41.31 27.02 3.33
N ARG A 389 40.76 26.74 2.15
CA ARG A 389 40.10 27.73 1.31
C ARG A 389 38.60 27.78 1.60
N GLY A 390 38.07 28.99 1.76
CA GLY A 390 36.65 29.27 1.88
C GLY A 390 36.25 30.49 1.05
N GLN A 391 34.95 30.80 1.05
CA GLN A 391 34.40 32.02 0.45
C GLN A 391 33.42 32.69 1.40
N VAL A 392 33.42 34.03 1.41
CA VAL A 392 32.45 34.83 2.17
C VAL A 392 31.04 34.50 1.68
N ALA A 393 30.24 33.84 2.53
CA ALA A 393 28.91 33.35 2.17
C ALA A 393 27.82 34.35 2.57
N ARG A 394 27.94 34.96 3.76
CA ARG A 394 26.97 35.94 4.29
C ARG A 394 27.65 36.93 5.24
N ILE A 395 27.19 38.16 5.21
CA ILE A 395 27.57 39.24 6.12
C ILE A 395 26.29 39.70 6.83
N TYR A 396 26.29 39.78 8.15
CA TYR A 396 25.19 40.34 8.93
C TYR A 396 25.72 41.14 10.12
N ARG A 397 25.05 42.24 10.47
CA ARG A 397 25.34 42.99 11.70
C ARG A 397 25.08 42.05 12.88
N SER A 398 26.00 41.98 13.83
CA SER A 398 25.79 41.16 15.02
C SER A 398 24.61 41.71 15.83
N SER A 399 23.78 40.83 16.38
CA SER A 399 22.57 41.21 17.13
C SER A 399 22.50 40.47 18.46
N ALA A 400 23.42 40.81 19.37
CA ALA A 400 23.37 40.50 20.79
C ALA A 400 24.27 41.52 21.53
N GLY A 401 23.80 42.40 22.41
CA GLY A 401 22.44 42.57 22.94
C GLY A 401 22.41 42.47 24.45
N ASP A 402 23.02 43.43 25.15
CA ASP A 402 22.77 43.66 26.58
C ASP A 402 22.96 45.15 26.94
N ILE A 403 22.27 45.59 27.99
CA ILE A 403 22.25 47.01 28.40
C ILE A 403 23.43 47.28 29.34
N GLY A 404 24.51 47.86 28.82
CA GLY A 404 25.60 48.37 29.66
C GLY A 404 26.97 48.40 28.98
N ASP A 405 27.37 49.59 28.57
CA ASP A 405 28.73 49.99 28.21
C ASP A 405 29.29 49.51 26.84
N SER A 406 29.96 50.43 26.15
CA SER A 406 30.72 50.26 24.88
C SER A 406 29.98 49.62 23.68
N VAL A 407 29.46 50.48 22.80
CA VAL A 407 28.95 50.07 21.46
C VAL A 407 30.12 49.81 20.50
N SER A 408 30.61 48.57 20.44
CA SER A 408 31.37 48.09 19.29
C SER A 408 30.42 47.59 18.21
N GLU A 409 30.39 48.29 17.07
CA GLU A 409 29.61 47.91 15.88
C GLU A 409 30.29 46.71 15.18
N GLU A 410 30.07 45.50 15.73
CA GLU A 410 30.61 44.25 15.19
C GLU A 410 29.67 43.63 14.13
N TYR A 411 30.26 43.17 13.04
CA TYR A 411 29.60 42.42 11.98
C TYR A 411 30.08 40.97 12.01
N ASN A 412 29.14 40.03 11.96
CA ASN A 412 29.43 38.62 11.85
C ASN A 412 29.50 38.24 10.37
N VAL A 413 30.64 37.71 9.96
CA VAL A 413 30.88 37.24 8.58
C VAL A 413 30.99 35.72 8.59
N ARG A 414 30.09 35.07 7.87
CA ARG A 414 30.10 33.61 7.68
C ARG A 414 30.81 33.24 6.40
N ILE A 415 31.74 32.31 6.52
CA ILE A 415 32.53 31.77 5.41
C ILE A 415 32.15 30.30 5.21
N SER A 416 31.78 29.97 3.98
CA SER A 416 31.58 28.59 3.54
C SER A 416 32.92 27.97 3.16
N LEU A 417 33.16 26.73 3.57
CA LEU A 417 34.40 26.00 3.29
C LEU A 417 34.28 25.28 1.94
N GLN A 418 35.33 25.34 1.10
CA GLN A 418 35.32 24.65 -0.20
C GLN A 418 35.54 23.13 -0.07
N LYS A 419 36.07 22.67 1.06
CA LYS A 419 36.35 21.25 1.33
C LYS A 419 36.38 21.00 2.84
N ASP A 420 35.71 19.95 3.30
CA ASP A 420 35.79 19.50 4.68
C ASP A 420 37.21 18.99 4.99
N HIS A 421 37.78 19.47 6.10
CA HIS A 421 39.11 19.08 6.57
C HIS A 421 39.02 18.36 7.92
N PRO A 422 39.64 17.17 8.10
CA PRO A 422 39.50 16.39 9.33
C PRO A 422 40.07 17.07 10.59
N ALA A 423 40.97 18.05 10.41
CA ALA A 423 41.50 18.88 11.49
C ALA A 423 40.49 19.91 12.04
N LEU A 424 39.43 20.25 11.28
CA LEU A 424 38.40 21.18 11.74
C LEU A 424 37.55 20.54 12.85
N ARG A 425 37.41 21.28 13.94
CA ARG A 425 36.60 20.93 15.11
C ARG A 425 35.71 22.11 15.48
N LEU A 426 34.49 21.83 15.90
CA LEU A 426 33.57 22.86 16.40
C LEU A 426 34.20 23.63 17.56
N GLY A 427 34.02 24.96 17.57
CA GLY A 427 34.59 25.85 18.57
C GLY A 427 36.10 26.08 18.46
N LEU A 428 36.78 25.51 17.45
CA LEU A 428 38.19 25.80 17.20
C LEU A 428 38.36 27.27 16.77
N LYS A 429 39.25 27.99 17.45
CA LYS A 429 39.66 29.34 17.05
C LYS A 429 40.62 29.24 15.87
N VAL A 430 40.37 30.04 14.84
CA VAL A 430 41.17 30.08 13.60
C VAL A 430 41.41 31.53 13.19
N LYS A 431 42.48 31.75 12.41
CA LYS A 431 42.73 33.03 11.76
C LYS A 431 42.31 32.95 10.31
N ALA A 432 41.63 33.97 9.82
CA ALA A 432 41.17 34.04 8.45
C ALA A 432 41.70 35.30 7.79
N ASP A 433 42.34 35.13 6.65
CA ASP A 433 42.79 36.22 5.78
C ASP A 433 41.78 36.38 4.65
N ILE A 434 41.03 37.47 4.66
CA ILE A 434 40.08 37.84 3.60
C ILE A 434 40.80 38.71 2.57
N GLU A 435 40.65 38.39 1.29
CA GLU A 435 41.09 39.21 0.17
C GLU A 435 40.17 40.44 0.07
N ALA A 436 40.63 41.63 0.47
CA ALA A 436 39.79 42.83 0.50
C ALA A 436 39.34 43.28 -0.90
N ALA A 437 38.14 43.88 -0.96
CA ALA A 437 37.67 44.59 -2.15
C ALA A 437 38.51 45.86 -2.38
N GLN A 438 38.79 46.16 -3.65
CA GLN A 438 39.47 47.39 -4.10
C GLN A 438 38.47 48.50 -4.40
#